data_AF-A0A1J3D4A9-F1
#
_entry.id   AF-A0A1J3D4A9-F1
#
_cell.length_a   1.000
_cell.length_b   1.000
_cell.length_c   1.000
_cell.angle_alpha   90.00
_cell.angle_beta   90.00
_cell.angle_gamma   90.00
#
_symmetry.space_group_name_H-M   'P 1'
#
loop_
_entity.id
_entity.type
_entity.pdbx_description
1 polymer ?
#
loop_
_entity_poly.entity_id
_entity_poly.type
_entity_poly.pdbx_seq_one_letter_code
_entity_poly.pdbx_strand_id
1 'polypeptide(L)'
;PFANRLSFDAPRSVQRFRCLANNVALRFAKPILTQGETLVKKMKELSANNGGKYVSVHLRFEEDMVAFSCCVFDGGDQEKQDMIAARERGWKGKFTKPGRVIRPGAIRLNGKCPLTPLEVGLILRGMGFNKSTYIYLASGPIYSANRTMAPLLEMFPNLQTKEMLASEEELAPFKSFSSRMAALDYTVCLHSEVFVTTQGGNFPHFL
;
A
#
# COMPACT_ATOMS: atom_id res chain seq x y z
N PRO A 1 -21.90 4.77 -7.96
CA PRO A 1 -22.47 4.34 -6.67
C PRO A 1 -23.38 3.11 -6.87
N PHE A 2 -23.00 1.95 -6.32
CA PHE A 2 -23.92 0.81 -6.24
C PHE A 2 -25.05 1.21 -5.28
N ALA A 3 -26.14 1.75 -5.81
CA ALA A 3 -27.30 2.08 -5.02
C ALA A 3 -27.89 0.77 -4.49
N ASN A 4 -27.84 0.57 -3.17
CA ASN A 4 -28.50 -0.54 -2.51
C ASN A 4 -30.01 -0.42 -2.78
N ARG A 5 -30.54 -1.24 -3.70
CA ARG A 5 -31.99 -1.32 -3.99
C ARG A 5 -32.79 -2.01 -2.89
N LEU A 6 -32.14 -2.43 -1.81
CA LEU A 6 -32.75 -3.09 -0.65
C LEU A 6 -32.56 -2.24 0.59
N SER A 7 -33.57 -2.20 1.45
CA SER A 7 -33.60 -1.46 2.72
C SER A 7 -32.33 -1.70 3.56
N PHE A 8 -31.85 -0.66 4.25
CA PHE A 8 -30.81 -0.80 5.29
C PHE A 8 -31.36 -1.45 6.56
N ASP A 9 -32.68 -1.45 6.73
CA ASP A 9 -33.37 -2.07 7.84
C ASP A 9 -33.78 -3.50 7.46
N ALA A 10 -32.95 -4.47 7.83
CA ALA A 10 -33.18 -5.89 7.61
C ALA A 10 -32.60 -6.70 8.79
N PRO A 11 -33.15 -7.89 9.08
CA PRO A 11 -32.63 -8.75 10.14
C PRO A 11 -31.13 -9.03 9.98
N ARG A 12 -30.42 -9.22 11.11
CA ARG A 12 -28.96 -9.42 11.14
C ARG A 12 -28.48 -10.56 10.24
N SER A 13 -29.25 -11.63 10.11
CA SER A 13 -28.95 -12.76 9.22
C SER A 13 -28.98 -12.36 7.74
N VAL A 14 -30.00 -11.60 7.34
CA VAL A 14 -30.15 -11.07 5.97
C VAL A 14 -29.03 -10.07 5.67
N GLN A 15 -28.66 -9.22 6.63
CA GLN A 15 -27.54 -8.29 6.47
C GLN A 15 -26.20 -9.01 6.26
N ARG A 16 -25.93 -10.06 7.04
CA ARG A 16 -24.72 -10.88 6.86
C ARG A 16 -24.70 -11.56 5.50
N PHE A 17 -25.80 -12.18 5.09
CA PHE A 17 -25.91 -12.80 3.77
C PHE A 17 -25.71 -11.79 2.64
N ARG A 18 -26.29 -10.59 2.75
CA ARG A 18 -26.10 -9.49 1.80
C ARG A 18 -24.63 -9.07 1.71
N CYS A 19 -23.96 -8.87 2.84
CA CYS A 19 -22.54 -8.52 2.86
C CYS A 19 -21.69 -9.60 2.18
N LEU A 20 -21.94 -10.87 2.48
CA LEU A 20 -21.24 -11.99 1.85
C LEU A 20 -21.50 -12.04 0.34
N ALA A 21 -22.76 -11.97 -0.08
CA ALA A 21 -23.13 -11.98 -1.50
C ALA A 21 -22.49 -10.82 -2.27
N ASN A 22 -22.52 -9.61 -1.71
CA ASN A 22 -21.89 -8.43 -2.30
C ASN A 22 -20.37 -8.57 -2.36
N ASN A 23 -19.74 -9.11 -1.32
CA ASN A 23 -18.30 -9.35 -1.30
C ASN A 23 -17.88 -10.39 -2.36
N VAL A 24 -18.62 -11.49 -2.48
CA VAL A 24 -18.36 -12.54 -3.49
C VAL A 24 -18.62 -12.04 -4.92
N ALA A 25 -19.62 -11.19 -5.11
CA ALA A 25 -19.95 -10.56 -6.38
C ALA A 25 -18.97 -9.45 -6.78
N LEU A 26 -18.23 -8.87 -5.84
CA LEU A 26 -17.23 -7.85 -6.12
C LEU A 26 -16.02 -8.47 -6.80
N ARG A 27 -15.97 -8.35 -8.13
CA ARG A 27 -14.89 -8.85 -8.98
C ARG A 27 -14.31 -7.72 -9.81
N PHE A 28 -13.01 -7.75 -10.05
CA PHE A 28 -12.39 -6.81 -10.98
C PHE A 28 -12.87 -7.05 -12.41
N ALA A 29 -12.89 -5.98 -13.21
CA ALA A 29 -13.15 -6.09 -14.63
C ALA A 29 -12.10 -7.01 -15.29
N LYS A 30 -12.52 -7.78 -16.30
CA LYS A 30 -11.69 -8.79 -16.95
C LYS A 30 -10.27 -8.31 -17.32
N PRO A 31 -10.05 -7.10 -17.90
CA PRO A 31 -8.70 -6.64 -18.21
C PRO A 31 -7.79 -6.49 -16.98
N ILE A 32 -8.33 -6.01 -15.87
CA ILE A 32 -7.57 -5.84 -14.61
C ILE A 32 -7.25 -7.20 -14.01
N LEU A 33 -8.23 -8.10 -13.99
CA LEU A 33 -8.03 -9.46 -13.48
C LEU A 33 -6.95 -10.20 -14.27
N THR A 34 -7.04 -10.21 -15.61
CA THR A 34 -6.07 -10.88 -16.47
C THR A 34 -4.66 -10.31 -16.32
N GLN A 35 -4.52 -8.99 -16.22
CA GLN A 35 -3.20 -8.39 -15.98
C GLN A 35 -2.67 -8.71 -14.58
N GLY A 36 -3.53 -8.67 -13.55
CA GLY A 36 -3.18 -9.05 -12.19
C GLY A 36 -2.71 -10.51 -12.09
N GLU A 37 -3.42 -11.44 -12.73
CA GLU A 37 -3.03 -12.85 -12.81
C GLU A 37 -1.69 -13.05 -13.53
N THR A 38 -1.44 -12.26 -14.58
CA THR A 38 -0.14 -12.25 -15.27
C THR A 38 0.99 -11.84 -14.32
N LEU A 39 0.79 -10.77 -13.53
CA LEU A 39 1.78 -10.33 -12.55
C LEU A 39 2.01 -11.38 -11.46
N VAL A 40 0.95 -12.03 -10.97
CA VAL A 40 1.04 -13.14 -10.00
C VAL A 40 1.86 -14.29 -10.58
N LYS A 41 1.60 -14.67 -11.84
CA LYS A 41 2.36 -15.73 -12.51
C LYS A 41 3.85 -15.38 -12.58
N LYS A 42 4.20 -14.16 -13.01
CA LYS A 42 5.59 -13.70 -13.07
C LYS A 42 6.25 -13.71 -11.68
N MET A 43 5.55 -13.29 -10.61
CA MET A 43 6.08 -13.38 -9.25
C MET A 43 6.31 -14.82 -8.79
N LYS A 44 5.40 -15.73 -9.11
CA LYS A 44 5.53 -17.16 -8.78
C LYS A 44 6.68 -17.83 -9.54
N GLU A 45 6.90 -17.43 -10.79
CA GLU A 45 8.04 -17.89 -11.59
C GLU A 45 9.37 -17.39 -11.00
N LEU A 46 9.47 -16.11 -10.63
CA LEU A 46 10.66 -15.58 -9.96
C LEU A 46 10.96 -16.29 -8.64
N SER A 47 9.92 -16.60 -7.86
CA SER A 47 10.03 -17.27 -6.56
C SER A 47 9.90 -18.81 -6.65
N ALA A 48 10.12 -19.41 -7.83
CA ALA A 48 9.97 -20.85 -8.05
C ALA A 48 10.90 -21.69 -7.15
N ASN A 49 12.10 -21.19 -6.86
CA ASN A 49 13.04 -21.79 -5.90
C ASN A 49 12.50 -21.87 -4.46
N ASN A 50 11.43 -21.12 -4.16
CA ASN A 50 10.71 -21.11 -2.89
C ASN A 50 9.26 -21.60 -3.06
N GLY A 51 9.01 -22.48 -4.05
CA GLY A 51 7.67 -23.03 -4.32
C GLY A 51 6.65 -22.00 -4.82
N GLY A 52 7.12 -20.88 -5.39
CA GLY A 52 6.26 -19.77 -5.82
C GLY A 52 5.75 -18.90 -4.67
N LYS A 53 6.33 -19.02 -3.47
CA LYS A 53 5.93 -18.25 -2.29
C LYS A 53 6.74 -16.96 -2.18
N TYR A 54 6.03 -15.86 -1.95
CA TYR A 54 6.60 -14.53 -1.74
C TYR A 54 5.82 -13.77 -0.67
N VAL A 55 6.45 -12.75 -0.11
CA VAL A 55 5.83 -11.78 0.79
C VAL A 55 5.34 -10.61 -0.04
N SER A 56 4.16 -10.07 0.26
CA SER A 56 3.75 -8.78 -0.28
C SER A 56 3.70 -7.71 0.80
N VAL A 57 4.15 -6.51 0.46
CA VAL A 57 4.20 -5.36 1.35
C VAL A 57 3.40 -4.24 0.71
N HIS A 58 2.32 -3.81 1.35
CA HIS A 58 1.64 -2.57 1.01
C HIS A 58 2.23 -1.41 1.81
N LEU A 59 3.10 -0.64 1.16
CA LEU A 59 3.83 0.47 1.74
C LEU A 59 3.17 1.80 1.42
N ARG A 60 2.56 2.44 2.43
CA ARG A 60 1.94 3.75 2.32
C ARG A 60 2.87 4.87 2.79
N PHE A 61 3.92 5.13 2.01
CA PHE A 61 4.95 6.15 2.30
C PHE A 61 5.04 7.21 1.19
N GLU A 62 3.91 7.57 0.61
CA GLU A 62 3.78 8.64 -0.39
C GLU A 62 3.75 10.03 0.26
N GLU A 63 4.09 11.08 -0.50
CA GLU A 63 4.17 12.47 0.00
C GLU A 63 2.90 12.91 0.74
N ASP A 64 1.72 12.57 0.21
CA ASP A 64 0.44 12.92 0.83
C ASP A 64 0.28 12.26 2.20
N MET A 65 0.67 10.99 2.33
CA MET A 65 0.58 10.26 3.59
C MET A 65 1.59 10.76 4.62
N VAL A 66 2.84 10.98 4.20
CA VAL A 66 3.90 11.56 5.04
C VAL A 66 3.46 12.93 5.55
N ALA A 67 2.96 13.80 4.66
CA ALA A 67 2.47 15.13 5.01
C ALA A 67 1.28 15.09 5.96
N PHE A 68 0.27 14.24 5.66
CA PHE A 68 -0.95 14.12 6.44
C PHE A 68 -0.71 13.60 7.84
N SER A 69 0.23 12.65 8.00
CA SER A 69 0.56 12.05 9.29
C SER A 69 1.05 13.06 10.32
N CYS A 70 1.61 14.19 9.87
CA CYS A 70 2.26 15.18 10.73
C CYS A 70 3.38 14.60 11.61
N CYS A 71 3.93 13.46 11.22
CA CYS A 71 5.08 12.86 11.84
C CYS A 71 6.36 13.56 11.37
N VAL A 72 7.46 13.29 12.08
CA VAL A 72 8.81 13.70 11.69
C VAL A 72 9.59 12.42 11.41
N PHE A 73 10.30 12.40 10.28
CA PHE A 73 11.19 11.33 9.86
C PHE A 73 12.63 11.89 9.82
N ASP A 74 13.50 11.27 9.04
CA ASP A 74 14.94 11.54 9.02
C ASP A 74 15.35 12.64 8.01
N GLY A 75 14.39 13.34 7.39
CA GLY A 75 14.66 14.36 6.38
C GLY A 75 15.03 15.76 6.90
N GLY A 76 15.03 15.96 8.22
CA GLY A 76 15.48 17.20 8.85
C GLY A 76 14.63 18.44 8.51
N ASP A 77 15.26 19.61 8.49
CA ASP A 77 14.56 20.88 8.23
C ASP A 77 13.96 20.96 6.82
N GLN A 78 14.59 20.31 5.84
CA GLN A 78 14.04 20.26 4.47
C GLN A 78 12.72 19.51 4.44
N GLU A 79 12.65 18.30 5.01
CA GLU A 79 11.39 17.54 5.12
C GLU A 79 10.32 18.36 5.84
N LYS A 80 10.67 19.05 6.92
CA LYS A 80 9.72 19.89 7.65
C LYS A 80 9.09 20.95 6.74
N GLN A 81 9.90 21.64 5.93
CA GLN A 81 9.43 22.66 4.99
C GLN A 81 8.58 22.04 3.87
N ASP A 82 9.05 20.94 3.28
CA ASP A 82 8.34 20.22 2.22
C ASP A 82 6.96 19.74 2.70
N MET A 83 6.89 19.19 3.91
CA MET A 83 5.65 18.70 4.49
C MET A 83 4.70 19.84 4.88
N ILE A 84 5.21 21.02 5.26
CA ILE A 84 4.37 22.21 5.45
C ILE A 84 3.75 22.63 4.11
N ALA A 85 4.56 22.71 3.05
CA ALA A 85 4.09 23.07 1.71
C ALA A 85 3.09 22.06 1.14
N ALA A 86 3.36 20.75 1.29
CA ALA A 86 2.46 19.69 0.88
C ALA A 86 1.12 19.73 1.63
N ARG A 87 1.15 19.99 2.95
CA ARG A 87 -0.08 20.15 3.76
C ARG A 87 -0.92 21.33 3.30
N GLU A 88 -0.28 22.44 2.96
CA GLU A 88 -1.00 23.64 2.50
C GLU A 88 -1.61 23.40 1.12
N ARG A 89 -0.85 22.84 0.17
CA ARG A 89 -1.35 22.48 -1.16
C ARG A 89 -2.54 21.50 -1.10
N GLY A 90 -2.44 20.46 -0.26
CA GLY A 90 -3.42 19.37 -0.22
C GLY A 90 -4.69 19.67 0.58
N TRP A 91 -4.60 20.44 1.67
CA TRP A 91 -5.73 20.58 2.61
C TRP A 91 -6.00 22.02 3.07
N LYS A 92 -5.33 23.03 2.51
CA LYS A 92 -5.62 24.47 2.67
C LYS A 92 -5.94 24.89 4.10
N GLY A 93 -4.92 25.15 4.91
CA GLY A 93 -5.09 25.62 6.28
C GLY A 93 -5.67 24.61 7.29
N LYS A 94 -6.04 23.37 6.88
CA LYS A 94 -6.57 22.34 7.79
C LYS A 94 -5.67 22.06 9.00
N PHE A 95 -4.35 22.14 8.80
CA PHE A 95 -3.34 21.81 9.79
C PHE A 95 -2.87 23.03 10.60
N THR A 96 -3.22 24.24 10.17
CA THR A 96 -2.82 25.52 10.80
C THR A 96 -4.00 26.24 11.48
N LYS A 97 -5.17 25.58 11.57
CA LYS A 97 -6.34 26.15 12.27
C LYS A 97 -6.01 26.52 13.73
N PRO A 98 -6.49 27.68 14.22
CA PRO A 98 -6.33 28.06 15.63
C PRO A 98 -6.79 26.94 16.57
N GLY A 99 -6.02 26.70 17.63
CA GLY A 99 -6.30 25.64 18.62
C GLY A 99 -5.86 24.23 18.22
N ARG A 100 -5.42 24.01 16.98
CA ARG A 100 -4.88 22.70 16.56
C ARG A 100 -3.42 22.56 17.00
N VAL A 101 -3.16 21.61 17.91
CA VAL A 101 -1.80 21.29 18.35
C VAL A 101 -1.33 19.99 17.70
N ILE A 102 -0.23 20.07 16.95
CA ILE A 102 0.42 18.90 16.33
C ILE A 102 1.56 18.45 17.26
N ARG A 103 1.52 17.18 17.68
CA ARG A 103 2.55 16.56 18.54
C ARG A 103 3.12 15.32 17.83
N PRO A 104 4.14 15.46 16.97
CA PRO A 104 4.63 14.35 16.14
C PRO A 104 5.03 13.11 16.94
N GLY A 105 5.71 13.28 18.08
CA GLY A 105 6.11 12.16 18.95
C GLY A 105 4.92 11.38 19.50
N ALA A 106 3.85 12.05 19.93
CA ALA A 106 2.64 11.38 20.39
C ALA A 106 1.91 10.65 19.26
N ILE A 107 1.92 11.20 18.03
CA ILE A 107 1.33 10.54 16.85
C ILE A 107 2.09 9.24 16.56
N ARG A 108 3.43 9.26 16.61
CA ARG A 108 4.28 8.09 16.42
C ARG A 108 4.02 7.01 17.47
N LEU A 109 4.02 7.37 18.75
CA LEU A 109 3.78 6.43 19.85
C LEU A 109 2.39 5.76 19.76
N ASN A 110 1.40 6.45 19.19
CA ASN A 110 0.07 5.90 18.97
C ASN A 110 -0.06 5.05 17.68
N GLY A 111 1.04 4.75 16.99
CA GLY A 111 1.02 3.93 15.78
C GLY A 111 0.35 4.59 14.57
N LYS A 112 0.28 5.94 14.53
CA LYS A 112 -0.40 6.69 13.47
C LYS A 112 0.53 7.19 12.37
N CYS A 113 1.84 7.04 12.53
CA CYS A 113 2.81 7.35 11.47
C CYS A 113 2.90 6.18 10.49
N PRO A 114 2.98 6.43 9.18
CA PRO A 114 3.38 5.39 8.24
C PRO A 114 4.80 4.91 8.56
N LEU A 115 5.06 3.62 8.36
CA LEU A 115 6.41 3.07 8.50
C LEU A 115 7.28 3.49 7.31
N THR A 116 8.54 3.82 7.58
CA THR A 116 9.56 4.04 6.55
C THR A 116 9.98 2.71 5.90
N PRO A 117 10.55 2.70 4.68
CA PRO A 117 11.06 1.47 4.08
C PRO A 117 12.14 0.79 4.95
N LEU A 118 12.95 1.55 5.69
CA LEU A 118 13.91 1.00 6.66
C LEU A 118 13.20 0.25 7.79
N GLU A 119 12.19 0.87 8.41
CA GLU A 119 11.42 0.24 9.51
C GLU A 119 10.73 -1.05 9.04
N VAL A 120 10.15 -1.04 7.84
CA VAL A 120 9.59 -2.25 7.21
C VAL A 120 10.64 -3.34 7.07
N GLY A 121 11.82 -3.00 6.53
CA GLY A 121 12.89 -3.97 6.35
C GLY A 121 13.36 -4.58 7.66
N LEU A 122 13.51 -3.76 8.71
CA LEU A 122 13.88 -4.22 10.06
C LEU A 122 12.83 -5.15 10.67
N ILE A 123 11.54 -4.84 10.49
CA ILE A 123 10.44 -5.71 10.95
C ILE A 123 10.49 -7.06 10.24
N LEU A 124 10.63 -7.07 8.91
CA LEU A 124 10.72 -8.31 8.13
C LEU A 124 11.93 -9.16 8.54
N ARG A 125 13.08 -8.52 8.80
CA ARG A 125 14.26 -9.21 9.36
C ARG A 125 13.98 -9.80 10.74
N GLY A 126 13.34 -9.04 11.62
CA GLY A 126 12.95 -9.50 12.96
C GLY A 126 11.97 -10.68 12.92
N MET A 127 11.15 -10.79 11.88
CA MET A 127 10.25 -11.92 11.64
C MET A 127 10.95 -13.16 11.04
N GLY A 128 12.25 -13.07 10.73
CA GLY A 128 13.05 -14.19 10.20
C GLY A 128 13.14 -14.25 8.67
N PHE A 129 12.58 -13.27 7.94
CA PHE A 129 12.82 -13.16 6.49
C PHE A 129 14.27 -12.76 6.21
N ASN A 130 14.81 -13.25 5.09
CA ASN A 130 16.21 -13.08 4.76
C ASN A 130 16.42 -12.57 3.32
N LYS A 131 17.68 -12.42 2.88
CA LYS A 131 18.00 -11.86 1.56
C LYS A 131 17.44 -12.67 0.39
N SER A 132 17.17 -13.96 0.57
CA SER A 132 16.58 -14.82 -0.48
C SER A 132 15.06 -14.67 -0.59
N THR A 133 14.40 -14.00 0.36
CA THR A 133 12.95 -13.79 0.33
C THR A 133 12.55 -12.88 -0.82
N TYR A 134 11.65 -13.36 -1.68
CA TYR A 134 11.02 -12.55 -2.73
C TYR A 134 9.95 -11.66 -2.12
N ILE A 135 10.00 -10.37 -2.43
CA ILE A 135 9.06 -9.38 -1.94
C ILE A 135 8.36 -8.72 -3.12
N TYR A 136 7.04 -8.65 -3.09
CA TYR A 136 6.26 -7.74 -3.93
C TYR A 136 5.96 -6.46 -3.15
N LEU A 137 6.39 -5.30 -3.65
CA LEU A 137 6.11 -4.01 -3.03
C LEU A 137 4.97 -3.31 -3.78
N ALA A 138 3.82 -3.21 -3.10
CA ALA A 138 2.69 -2.41 -3.53
C ALA A 138 2.78 -1.02 -2.90
N SER A 139 3.10 -0.01 -3.71
CA SER A 139 3.12 1.39 -3.28
C SER A 139 2.77 2.34 -4.42
N GLY A 140 2.32 3.55 -4.07
CA GLY A 140 2.44 4.70 -4.96
C GLY A 140 3.88 5.25 -5.00
N PRO A 141 4.08 6.45 -5.57
CA PRO A 141 5.37 7.13 -5.57
C PRO A 141 5.87 7.37 -4.14
N ILE A 142 6.95 6.71 -3.76
CA ILE A 142 7.52 6.76 -2.42
C ILE A 142 8.22 8.12 -2.20
N TYR A 143 7.94 8.76 -1.07
CA TYR A 143 8.59 10.02 -0.70
C TYR A 143 10.10 9.81 -0.54
N SER A 144 10.87 10.64 -1.26
CA SER A 144 12.33 10.59 -1.31
C SER A 144 12.90 9.19 -1.62
N ALA A 145 12.25 8.44 -2.52
CA ALA A 145 12.55 7.04 -2.83
C ALA A 145 14.04 6.73 -2.99
N ASN A 146 14.80 7.57 -3.71
CA ASN A 146 16.24 7.39 -3.94
C ASN A 146 17.04 7.23 -2.63
N ARG A 147 16.61 7.91 -1.57
CA ARG A 147 17.23 7.83 -0.24
C ARG A 147 16.57 6.76 0.62
N THR A 148 15.24 6.75 0.67
CA THR A 148 14.48 5.97 1.66
C THR A 148 14.42 4.48 1.33
N MET A 149 14.50 4.10 0.06
CA MET A 149 14.42 2.70 -0.38
C MET A 149 15.72 1.92 -0.28
N ALA A 150 16.88 2.59 -0.28
CA ALA A 150 18.18 1.92 -0.31
C ALA A 150 18.36 0.85 0.78
N PRO A 151 18.00 1.10 2.07
CA PRO A 151 18.14 0.09 3.11
C PRO A 151 17.22 -1.12 2.89
N LEU A 152 16.00 -0.91 2.38
CA LEU A 152 15.05 -1.99 2.12
C LEU A 152 15.55 -2.90 1.00
N LEU A 153 16.08 -2.32 -0.07
CA LEU A 153 16.67 -3.06 -1.19
C LEU A 153 17.94 -3.82 -0.80
N GLU A 154 18.78 -3.26 0.08
CA GLU A 154 19.96 -3.95 0.60
C GLU A 154 19.57 -5.17 1.46
N MET A 155 18.50 -5.03 2.26
CA MET A 155 17.98 -6.13 3.07
C MET A 155 17.28 -7.21 2.22
N PHE A 156 16.57 -6.81 1.17
CA PHE A 156 15.76 -7.69 0.33
C PHE A 156 16.00 -7.39 -1.16
N PRO A 157 17.10 -7.92 -1.74
CA PRO A 157 17.48 -7.64 -3.13
C PRO A 157 16.51 -8.24 -4.16
N ASN A 158 15.70 -9.24 -3.78
CA ASN A 158 14.68 -9.86 -4.64
C ASN A 158 13.33 -9.12 -4.60
N LEU A 159 13.34 -7.84 -4.21
CA LEU A 159 12.15 -6.99 -4.20
C LEU A 159 11.72 -6.65 -5.64
N GLN A 160 10.43 -6.76 -5.91
CA GLN A 160 9.79 -6.49 -7.19
C GLN A 160 8.65 -5.50 -7.01
N THR A 161 8.42 -4.67 -8.01
CA THR A 161 7.22 -3.83 -8.13
C THR A 161 6.45 -4.21 -9.40
N LYS A 162 5.20 -3.74 -9.56
CA LYS A 162 4.45 -3.94 -10.81
C LYS A 162 5.22 -3.43 -12.04
N GLU A 163 5.95 -2.32 -11.91
CA GLU A 163 6.75 -1.74 -12.98
C GLU A 163 8.00 -2.56 -13.32
N MET A 164 8.51 -3.38 -12.38
CA MET A 164 9.60 -4.32 -12.65
C MET A 164 9.10 -5.62 -13.30
N LEU A 165 7.85 -5.99 -13.03
CA LEU A 165 7.24 -7.23 -13.53
C LEU A 165 6.52 -7.07 -14.88
N ALA A 166 6.15 -5.85 -15.27
CA ALA A 166 5.44 -5.60 -16.51
C ALA A 166 6.04 -4.43 -17.28
N SER A 167 6.00 -4.54 -18.61
CA SER A 167 6.45 -3.49 -19.49
C SER A 167 5.55 -2.26 -19.40
N GLU A 168 6.04 -1.12 -19.92
CA GLU A 168 5.23 0.10 -19.93
C GLU A 168 3.96 -0.06 -20.78
N GLU A 169 4.04 -0.84 -21.86
CA GLU A 169 2.92 -1.15 -22.75
C GLU A 169 1.88 -2.04 -22.07
N GLU A 170 2.32 -3.06 -21.31
CA GLU A 170 1.43 -3.91 -20.51
C GLU A 170 0.64 -3.08 -19.46
N LEU A 171 1.28 -2.06 -18.88
CA LEU A 171 0.67 -1.21 -17.85
C LEU A 171 -0.11 0.01 -18.40
N ALA A 172 0.16 0.44 -19.64
CA ALA A 172 -0.43 1.64 -20.24
C ALA A 172 -1.97 1.72 -20.14
N PRO A 173 -2.75 0.64 -20.34
CA PRO A 173 -4.22 0.69 -20.22
C PRO A 173 -4.75 1.04 -18.83
N PHE A 174 -3.92 0.90 -17.79
CA PHE A 174 -4.30 1.06 -16.39
C PHE A 174 -3.75 2.36 -15.78
N LYS A 175 -2.66 2.91 -16.33
CA LYS A 175 -1.96 4.11 -15.80
C LYS A 175 -2.85 5.36 -15.67
N SER A 176 -3.89 5.50 -16.51
CA SER A 176 -4.79 6.65 -16.48
C SER A 176 -5.64 6.76 -15.21
N PHE A 177 -5.76 5.66 -14.44
CA PHE A 177 -6.53 5.64 -13.19
C PHE A 177 -5.73 4.96 -12.09
N SER A 178 -5.36 5.71 -11.05
CA SER A 178 -4.63 5.19 -9.89
C SER A 178 -5.33 3.99 -9.23
N SER A 179 -6.67 3.97 -9.22
CA SER A 179 -7.46 2.85 -8.71
C SER A 179 -7.29 1.56 -9.52
N ARG A 180 -7.05 1.64 -10.83
CA ARG A 180 -6.78 0.46 -11.67
C ARG A 180 -5.39 -0.10 -11.40
N MET A 181 -4.40 0.78 -11.25
CA MET A 181 -3.04 0.38 -10.85
C MET A 181 -3.05 -0.29 -9.47
N ALA A 182 -3.77 0.28 -8.50
CA ALA A 182 -3.93 -0.30 -7.17
C ALA A 182 -4.67 -1.65 -7.20
N ALA A 183 -5.60 -1.86 -8.15
CA ALA A 183 -6.28 -3.15 -8.31
C ALA A 183 -5.33 -4.26 -8.81
N LEU A 184 -4.32 -3.91 -9.60
CA LEU A 184 -3.25 -4.86 -9.98
C LEU A 184 -2.43 -5.23 -8.74
N ASP A 185 -1.98 -4.23 -7.98
CA ASP A 185 -1.25 -4.42 -6.72
C ASP A 185 -2.04 -5.32 -5.75
N TYR A 186 -3.35 -5.10 -5.64
CA TYR A 186 -4.23 -5.90 -4.80
C TYR A 186 -4.22 -7.38 -5.17
N THR A 187 -4.31 -7.70 -6.46
CA THR A 187 -4.34 -9.10 -6.93
C THR A 187 -3.04 -9.80 -6.59
N VAL A 188 -1.90 -9.13 -6.76
CA VAL A 188 -0.60 -9.72 -6.39
C VAL A 188 -0.48 -9.88 -4.87
N CYS A 189 -0.94 -8.91 -4.08
CA CYS A 189 -0.93 -9.03 -2.62
C CYS A 189 -1.80 -10.19 -2.12
N LEU A 190 -3.00 -10.35 -2.69
CA LEU A 190 -3.95 -11.42 -2.35
C LEU A 190 -3.36 -12.83 -2.54
N HIS A 191 -2.49 -13.00 -3.53
CA HIS A 191 -1.88 -14.29 -3.85
C HIS A 191 -0.53 -14.55 -3.16
N SER A 192 -0.08 -13.63 -2.32
CA SER A 192 1.15 -13.81 -1.52
C SER A 192 0.93 -14.77 -0.35
N GLU A 193 2.00 -15.38 0.15
CA GLU A 193 1.94 -16.25 1.33
C GLU A 193 1.75 -15.42 2.61
N VAL A 194 2.37 -14.23 2.64
CA VAL A 194 2.33 -13.30 3.76
C VAL A 194 2.09 -11.90 3.21
N PHE A 195 1.05 -11.24 3.74
CA PHE A 195 0.75 -9.85 3.45
C PHE A 195 1.11 -8.96 4.64
N VAL A 196 1.87 -7.90 4.38
CA VAL A 196 2.27 -6.89 5.36
C VAL A 196 1.73 -5.53 4.93
N THR A 197 1.12 -4.80 5.87
CA THR A 197 0.65 -3.44 5.62
C THR A 197 1.28 -2.47 6.59
N THR A 198 1.69 -1.29 6.09
CA THR A 198 2.40 -0.30 6.91
C THR A 198 1.50 0.79 7.49
N GLN A 199 0.24 0.81 7.07
CA GLN A 199 -0.73 1.82 7.47
C GLN A 199 -2.15 1.30 7.24
N GLY A 200 -3.04 1.55 8.21
CA GLY A 200 -4.44 1.13 8.11
C GLY A 200 -5.23 1.97 7.08
N GLY A 201 -5.89 1.30 6.15
CA GLY A 201 -6.71 1.96 5.14
C GLY A 201 -7.61 0.97 4.43
N ASN A 202 -8.31 1.42 3.38
CA ASN A 202 -9.24 0.55 2.67
C ASN A 202 -8.54 -0.63 1.97
N PHE A 203 -7.29 -0.46 1.52
CA PHE A 203 -6.55 -1.51 0.82
C PHE A 203 -6.37 -2.79 1.66
N PRO A 204 -5.79 -2.74 2.87
CA PRO A 204 -5.61 -3.95 3.69
C PRO A 204 -6.92 -4.53 4.24
N HIS A 205 -8.02 -3.76 4.32
CA HIS A 205 -9.28 -4.26 4.89
C HIS A 205 -9.97 -5.35 4.06
N PHE A 206 -9.56 -5.56 2.81
CA PHE A 206 -10.14 -6.56 1.92
C PHE A 206 -9.22 -7.77 1.68
N LEU A 207 -8.00 -7.77 2.24
CA LEU A 207 -6.97 -8.81 2.09
C LEU A 207 -6.90 -9.73 3.32
#